data_AF-A0A4Q2XYN3-F1
#
_entry.id   AF-A0A4Q2XYN3-F1
#
_cell.length_a   1.000
_cell.length_b   1.000
_cell.length_c   1.000
_cell.angle_alpha   90.00
_cell.angle_beta   90.00
_cell.angle_gamma   90.00
#
_symmetry.space_group_name_H-M   'P 1'
#
loop_
_entity.id
_entity.type
_entity.pdbx_description
1 polymer ?
#
loop_
_entity_poly.entity_id
_entity_poly.type
_entity_poly.pdbx_seq_one_letter_code
_entity_poly.pdbx_strand_id
1 'polypeptide(L)'
;MAVAAQAAVLNSPPQAAVNAAAAVNPIRYWKEASGGAYTNGSWSGGASITLAVASHAGNTTADAALLRQIRYTIIGGNEPCANGGYPAQHELHVTGMFAIVKKTPRIWDQLTAAEKGRIDLIMKATFIGCAFTTSNNNPYLSSQRTLDGDSNLGRDWNPNYREGMLGGVLVGMTYFGGPTAGEAILNGYNHAEFVAQINAAGLTNIHKTFNSRAAGVAAAPTGTEIQNAVRNYKYYNSGLADYSGIYNALVTNTYGANVNPGLNNGVGKADSTGKLGGMLVSGASTLPNPGAAGMLLEFASSDGNGPRSSLLYAYDGYRPHQTNQLVLIIGGLWQKGSAVANNAVARMKVGNADLAYKIGKGYVDYAKGKSINQTDLVKNSFGSAYVMPLWTDVLLPYHNSVTPPPDPDPTLDTDGDGTPDVIAIRVQCGI
;
A
#
# COMPACT_ATOMS: atom_id res chain seq x y z
N MET A 1 -30.22 1.46 -11.24
CA MET A 1 -29.72 0.68 -10.08
C MET A 1 -28.36 0.15 -10.49
N ALA A 2 -27.28 0.53 -9.81
CA ALA A 2 -25.96 -0.01 -10.12
C ALA A 2 -25.94 -1.49 -9.72
N VAL A 3 -25.68 -2.37 -10.68
CA VAL A 3 -25.45 -3.80 -10.43
C VAL A 3 -24.31 -3.89 -9.41
N ALA A 4 -24.54 -4.53 -8.27
CA ALA A 4 -23.50 -4.74 -7.29
C ALA A 4 -22.38 -5.55 -7.97
N ALA A 5 -21.22 -4.93 -8.16
CA ALA A 5 -20.08 -5.60 -8.76
C ALA A 5 -19.79 -6.89 -7.97
N GLN A 6 -19.74 -8.02 -8.68
CA GLN A 6 -19.41 -9.31 -8.09
C GLN A 6 -18.05 -9.18 -7.37
N ALA A 7 -17.99 -9.61 -6.11
CA ALA A 7 -16.76 -9.55 -5.34
C ALA A 7 -15.65 -10.29 -6.10
N ALA A 8 -14.49 -9.65 -6.26
CA ALA A 8 -13.36 -10.24 -6.94
C ALA A 8 -12.95 -11.55 -6.26
N VAL A 9 -12.93 -12.65 -7.01
CA VAL A 9 -12.46 -13.93 -6.51
C VAL A 9 -10.94 -13.91 -6.53
N LEU A 10 -10.34 -13.76 -5.34
CA LEU A 10 -8.90 -13.85 -5.12
C LEU A 10 -8.54 -15.24 -4.58
N ASN A 11 -7.41 -15.78 -5.02
CA ASN A 11 -6.80 -16.92 -4.38
C ASN A 11 -6.34 -16.55 -2.95
N SER A 12 -6.34 -17.54 -2.06
CA SER A 12 -5.66 -17.40 -0.78
C SER A 12 -4.14 -17.46 -0.98
N PRO A 13 -3.33 -16.71 -0.20
CA PRO A 13 -1.90 -16.96 -0.13
C PRO A 13 -1.62 -18.42 0.27
N PRO A 14 -0.48 -19.02 -0.15
CA PRO A 14 -0.12 -20.37 0.21
C PRO A 14 -0.08 -20.56 1.73
N GLN A 15 -0.43 -21.75 2.22
CA GLN A 15 -0.52 -22.00 3.67
C GLN A 15 0.80 -21.73 4.41
N ALA A 16 1.95 -21.96 3.77
CA ALA A 16 3.26 -21.62 4.33
C ALA A 16 3.40 -20.10 4.60
N ALA A 17 2.89 -19.26 3.69
CA ALA A 17 2.87 -17.81 3.84
C ALA A 17 1.92 -17.38 4.96
N VAL A 18 0.73 -18.01 5.04
CA VAL A 18 -0.25 -17.76 6.11
C VAL A 18 0.34 -18.13 7.47
N ASN A 19 0.99 -19.29 7.59
CA ASN A 19 1.65 -19.74 8.81
C ASN A 19 2.80 -18.78 9.21
N ALA A 20 3.61 -18.35 8.25
CA ALA A 20 4.69 -17.40 8.49
C ALA A 20 4.15 -16.04 8.98
N ALA A 21 3.06 -15.54 8.39
CA ALA A 21 2.40 -14.31 8.82
C ALA A 21 1.77 -14.45 10.22
N ALA A 22 1.13 -15.59 10.51
CA ALA A 22 0.48 -15.87 11.79
C ALA A 22 1.49 -15.96 12.96
N ALA A 23 2.72 -16.40 12.68
CA ALA A 23 3.79 -16.51 13.65
C ALA A 23 4.42 -15.15 14.04
N VAL A 24 4.14 -14.07 13.30
CA VAL A 24 4.67 -12.74 13.62
C VAL A 24 3.98 -12.16 14.85
N ASN A 25 4.73 -11.44 15.67
CA ASN A 25 4.17 -10.67 16.79
C ASN A 25 3.32 -9.50 16.27
N PRO A 26 2.24 -9.11 16.97
CA PRO A 26 1.44 -7.97 16.56
C PRO A 26 2.27 -6.69 16.44
N ILE A 27 1.96 -5.93 15.38
CA ILE A 27 2.63 -4.66 15.11
C ILE A 27 2.01 -3.56 15.97
N ARG A 28 2.88 -2.78 16.61
CA ARG A 28 2.58 -1.59 17.40
C ARG A 28 3.10 -0.36 16.67
N TYR A 29 2.41 0.77 16.78
CA TYR A 29 2.87 2.06 16.29
C TYR A 29 3.11 3.05 17.44
N TRP A 30 4.14 3.87 17.33
CA TRP A 30 4.44 4.98 18.25
C TRP A 30 5.54 5.88 17.65
N LYS A 31 5.45 7.20 17.90
CA LYS A 31 6.34 8.21 17.31
C LYS A 31 7.81 8.04 17.69
N GLU A 32 8.06 7.57 18.91
CA GLU A 32 9.42 7.43 19.45
C GLU A 32 10.15 6.18 18.92
N ALA A 33 9.57 5.43 17.98
CA ALA A 33 10.25 4.31 17.34
C ALA A 33 11.44 4.81 16.51
N SER A 34 12.54 4.06 16.53
CA SER A 34 13.75 4.43 15.78
C SER A 34 13.53 4.39 14.26
N GLY A 35 14.28 5.21 13.53
CA GLY A 35 14.29 5.23 12.07
C GLY A 35 13.10 5.93 11.41
N GLY A 36 12.24 6.61 12.18
CA GLY A 36 11.12 7.41 11.64
C GLY A 36 9.95 6.58 11.11
N ALA A 37 10.01 5.25 11.18
CA ALA A 37 8.95 4.36 10.73
C ALA A 37 7.72 4.34 11.64
N TYR A 38 7.88 4.83 12.88
CA TYR A 38 6.88 4.85 13.94
C TYR A 38 6.28 3.48 14.27
N THR A 39 7.06 2.41 14.18
CA THR A 39 6.58 1.05 14.45
C THR A 39 7.70 0.08 14.85
N ASN A 40 7.33 -1.03 15.52
CA ASN A 40 8.21 -2.20 15.69
C ASN A 40 8.23 -3.11 14.44
N GLY A 41 7.39 -2.83 13.45
CA GLY A 41 7.21 -3.64 12.24
C GLY A 41 7.84 -3.06 10.98
N SER A 42 8.80 -2.13 11.08
CA SER A 42 9.35 -1.42 9.90
C SER A 42 9.85 -2.39 8.82
N TRP A 43 10.46 -3.47 9.28
CA TRP A 43 11.09 -4.48 8.44
C TRP A 43 10.25 -5.75 8.28
N SER A 44 9.38 -6.07 9.23
CA SER A 44 8.49 -7.24 9.24
C SER A 44 7.02 -6.89 9.00
N GLY A 45 6.75 -5.72 8.41
CA GLY A 45 5.42 -5.30 7.99
C GLY A 45 4.85 -6.20 6.88
N GLY A 46 3.53 -6.29 6.82
CA GLY A 46 2.80 -7.01 5.77
C GLY A 46 2.12 -8.31 6.22
N ALA A 47 2.39 -8.79 7.44
CA ALA A 47 1.69 -9.95 7.99
C ALA A 47 0.17 -9.68 8.12
N SER A 48 -0.21 -8.49 8.59
CA SER A 48 -1.61 -8.07 8.75
C SER A 48 -2.41 -8.12 7.45
N ILE A 49 -1.86 -7.58 6.36
CA ILE A 49 -2.53 -7.59 5.05
C ILE A 49 -2.56 -9.00 4.47
N THR A 50 -1.53 -9.82 4.68
CA THR A 50 -1.51 -11.22 4.23
C THR A 50 -2.60 -12.04 4.90
N LEU A 51 -2.75 -11.92 6.22
CA LEU A 51 -3.79 -12.59 6.98
C LEU A 51 -5.20 -12.11 6.57
N ALA A 52 -5.36 -10.81 6.28
CA ALA A 52 -6.63 -10.25 5.79
C ALA A 52 -7.01 -10.81 4.42
N VAL A 53 -6.07 -10.85 3.47
CA VAL A 53 -6.30 -11.44 2.14
C VAL A 53 -6.61 -12.93 2.23
N ALA A 54 -5.88 -13.68 3.06
CA ALA A 54 -6.14 -15.10 3.28
C ALA A 54 -7.55 -15.34 3.82
N SER A 55 -7.95 -14.56 4.83
CA SER A 55 -9.29 -14.65 5.43
C SER A 55 -10.37 -14.27 4.42
N HIS A 56 -10.18 -13.19 3.65
CA HIS A 56 -11.10 -12.75 2.61
C HIS A 56 -11.31 -13.83 1.54
N ALA A 57 -10.23 -14.49 1.12
CA ALA A 57 -10.25 -15.62 0.18
C ALA A 57 -10.81 -16.93 0.77
N GLY A 58 -11.30 -16.92 2.02
CA GLY A 58 -11.95 -18.08 2.64
C GLY A 58 -11.04 -18.98 3.49
N ASN A 59 -9.75 -18.67 3.62
CA ASN A 59 -8.85 -19.47 4.47
C ASN A 59 -9.03 -19.10 5.96
N THR A 60 -9.77 -19.93 6.68
CA THR A 60 -10.12 -19.71 8.08
C THR A 60 -8.96 -19.88 9.06
N THR A 61 -7.84 -20.50 8.65
CA THR A 61 -6.67 -20.66 9.52
C THR A 61 -5.99 -19.32 9.84
N ALA A 62 -6.24 -18.28 9.05
CA ALA A 62 -5.74 -16.92 9.27
C ALA A 62 -6.57 -16.13 10.30
N ASP A 63 -7.84 -16.49 10.51
CA ASP A 63 -8.84 -15.66 11.19
C ASP A 63 -8.41 -15.29 12.63
N ALA A 64 -7.88 -16.24 13.40
CA ALA A 64 -7.49 -16.00 14.80
C ALA A 64 -6.30 -15.04 14.93
N ALA A 65 -5.28 -15.20 14.09
CA ALA A 65 -4.12 -14.31 14.08
C ALA A 65 -4.50 -12.90 13.58
N LEU A 66 -5.41 -12.81 12.60
CA LEU A 66 -5.96 -11.57 12.11
C LEU A 66 -6.73 -10.80 13.19
N LEU A 67 -7.66 -11.46 13.90
CA LEU A 67 -8.41 -10.87 15.01
C LEU A 67 -7.51 -10.40 16.15
N ARG A 68 -6.44 -11.16 16.45
CA ARG A 68 -5.41 -10.75 17.41
C ARG A 68 -4.73 -9.45 17.00
N GLN A 69 -4.32 -9.33 15.73
CA GLN A 69 -3.72 -8.08 15.22
C GLN A 69 -4.71 -6.91 15.25
N ILE A 70 -5.96 -7.11 14.80
CA ILE A 70 -7.02 -6.07 14.81
C ILE A 70 -7.20 -5.52 16.22
N ARG A 71 -7.46 -6.41 17.20
CA ARG A 71 -7.72 -6.02 18.58
C ARG A 71 -6.50 -5.38 19.25
N TYR A 72 -5.30 -5.82 18.89
CA TYR A 72 -4.07 -5.21 19.37
C TYR A 72 -3.89 -3.78 18.85
N THR A 73 -4.16 -3.56 17.55
CA THR A 73 -3.99 -2.26 16.89
C THR A 73 -4.95 -1.19 17.41
N ILE A 74 -6.18 -1.54 17.78
CA ILE A 74 -7.19 -0.56 18.20
C ILE A 74 -7.08 -0.15 19.68
N ILE A 75 -6.07 -0.65 20.39
CA ILE A 75 -5.74 -0.23 21.77
C ILE A 75 -4.92 1.05 21.71
N GLY A 76 -5.31 2.04 22.53
CA GLY A 76 -4.59 3.30 22.68
C GLY A 76 -3.08 3.13 22.91
N GLY A 77 -2.28 3.80 22.09
CA GLY A 77 -0.83 3.71 22.11
C GLY A 77 -0.26 2.57 21.27
N ASN A 78 -1.11 1.76 20.62
CA ASN A 78 -0.71 0.76 19.62
C ASN A 78 -1.18 1.12 18.21
N GLU A 79 -2.19 1.97 18.07
CA GLU A 79 -2.75 2.40 16.79
C GLU A 79 -1.78 3.28 15.99
N PRO A 80 -1.91 3.32 14.65
CA PRO A 80 -1.15 4.22 13.77
C PRO A 80 -1.04 5.65 14.29
N CYS A 81 0.07 6.32 14.02
CA CYS A 81 0.23 7.73 14.36
C CYS A 81 -0.49 8.63 13.35
N ALA A 82 -0.64 8.18 12.10
CA ALA A 82 -1.41 8.85 11.04
C ALA A 82 -0.96 10.29 10.73
N ASN A 83 0.35 10.56 10.76
CA ASN A 83 0.88 11.90 10.47
C ASN A 83 0.93 12.26 8.97
N GLY A 84 0.74 11.26 8.11
CA GLY A 84 0.75 11.40 6.66
C GLY A 84 2.13 11.47 6.02
N GLY A 85 3.23 11.24 6.75
CA GLY A 85 4.60 11.28 6.24
C GLY A 85 5.18 9.90 5.96
N TYR A 86 6.51 9.77 6.10
CA TYR A 86 7.23 8.49 5.97
C TYR A 86 6.62 7.29 6.71
N PRO A 87 6.07 7.42 7.94
CA PRO A 87 5.39 6.31 8.63
C PRO A 87 4.25 5.67 7.82
N ALA A 88 3.61 6.43 6.91
CA ALA A 88 2.43 5.99 6.18
C ALA A 88 2.66 4.68 5.41
N GLN A 89 3.88 4.43 4.90
CA GLN A 89 4.18 3.17 4.19
C GLN A 89 4.03 1.93 5.09
N HIS A 90 4.34 2.08 6.39
CA HIS A 90 4.28 0.99 7.36
C HIS A 90 2.89 0.85 7.97
N GLU A 91 2.20 1.98 8.15
CA GLU A 91 0.80 2.02 8.59
C GLU A 91 -0.14 1.43 7.53
N LEU A 92 0.20 1.56 6.24
CA LEU A 92 -0.63 1.14 5.13
C LEU A 92 -1.01 -0.35 5.19
N HIS A 93 -0.15 -1.22 5.69
CA HIS A 93 -0.46 -2.66 5.82
C HIS A 93 -1.58 -2.93 6.83
N VAL A 94 -1.68 -2.15 7.89
CA VAL A 94 -2.75 -2.27 8.90
C VAL A 94 -4.02 -1.56 8.44
N THR A 95 -3.91 -0.41 7.76
CA THR A 95 -5.10 0.27 7.24
C THR A 95 -5.70 -0.47 6.04
N GLY A 96 -4.86 -1.06 5.19
CA GLY A 96 -5.30 -1.99 4.15
C GLY A 96 -5.95 -3.25 4.72
N MET A 97 -5.41 -3.80 5.82
CA MET A 97 -6.06 -4.89 6.56
C MET A 97 -7.47 -4.51 6.99
N PHE A 98 -7.69 -3.32 7.58
CA PHE A 98 -9.03 -2.86 7.96
C PHE A 98 -9.98 -2.70 6.77
N ALA A 99 -9.51 -2.18 5.64
CA ALA A 99 -10.30 -2.08 4.41
C ALA A 99 -10.78 -3.43 3.89
N ILE A 100 -9.91 -4.45 3.88
CA ILE A 100 -10.27 -5.81 3.47
C ILE A 100 -11.20 -6.47 4.49
N VAL A 101 -10.91 -6.32 5.78
CA VAL A 101 -11.70 -6.92 6.86
C VAL A 101 -13.13 -6.42 6.85
N LYS A 102 -13.37 -5.13 6.57
CA LYS A 102 -14.72 -4.57 6.42
C LYS A 102 -15.51 -5.19 5.25
N LYS A 103 -14.82 -5.80 4.28
CA LYS A 103 -15.41 -6.58 3.17
C LYS A 103 -15.43 -8.09 3.44
N THR A 104 -15.14 -8.50 4.67
CA THR A 104 -15.07 -9.91 5.08
C THR A 104 -16.00 -10.14 6.27
N PRO A 105 -17.32 -10.34 6.05
CA PRO A 105 -18.32 -10.45 7.12
C PRO A 105 -17.94 -11.43 8.23
N ARG A 106 -17.37 -12.59 7.87
CA ARG A 106 -16.88 -13.61 8.83
C ARG A 106 -15.93 -13.05 9.89
N ILE A 107 -15.14 -12.01 9.57
CA ILE A 107 -14.25 -11.34 10.52
C ILE A 107 -14.91 -10.09 11.09
N TRP A 108 -15.48 -9.23 10.24
CA TRP A 108 -16.06 -7.96 10.65
C TRP A 108 -17.18 -8.12 11.67
N ASP A 109 -18.01 -9.15 11.53
CA ASP A 109 -19.17 -9.37 12.40
C ASP A 109 -18.77 -9.92 13.78
N GLN A 110 -17.51 -10.32 13.97
CA GLN A 110 -16.96 -10.67 15.28
C GLN A 110 -16.52 -9.46 16.09
N LEU A 111 -16.48 -8.27 15.49
CA LEU A 111 -16.10 -7.03 16.15
C LEU A 111 -17.33 -6.33 16.72
N THR A 112 -17.20 -5.85 17.95
CA THR A 112 -18.19 -5.02 18.62
C THR A 112 -18.35 -3.66 17.93
N ALA A 113 -19.46 -2.97 18.18
CA ALA A 113 -19.67 -1.62 17.68
C ALA A 113 -18.57 -0.64 18.12
N ALA A 114 -18.06 -0.77 19.35
CA ALA A 114 -16.97 0.07 19.86
C ALA A 114 -15.64 -0.21 19.15
N GLU A 115 -15.33 -1.47 18.86
CA GLU A 115 -14.14 -1.83 18.06
C GLU A 115 -14.25 -1.29 16.64
N LYS A 116 -15.40 -1.45 15.98
CA LYS A 116 -15.67 -0.89 14.64
C LYS A 116 -15.53 0.64 14.63
N GLY A 117 -16.07 1.32 15.63
CA GLY A 117 -15.95 2.78 15.78
C GLY A 117 -14.49 3.25 15.94
N ARG A 118 -13.65 2.51 16.68
CA ARG A 118 -12.20 2.82 16.75
C ARG A 118 -11.51 2.62 15.40
N ILE A 119 -11.86 1.56 14.67
CA ILE A 119 -11.32 1.32 13.33
C ILE A 119 -11.72 2.45 12.38
N ASP A 120 -12.99 2.90 12.39
CA ASP A 120 -13.45 4.03 11.58
C ASP A 120 -12.65 5.31 11.87
N LEU A 121 -12.35 5.59 13.15
CA LEU A 121 -11.54 6.75 13.54
C LEU A 121 -10.08 6.61 13.08
N ILE A 122 -9.46 5.43 13.20
CA ILE A 122 -8.11 5.16 12.70
C ILE A 122 -8.06 5.37 11.18
N MET A 123 -9.01 4.81 10.44
CA MET A 123 -9.10 4.94 8.99
C MET A 123 -9.32 6.40 8.57
N LYS A 124 -10.16 7.15 9.28
CA LYS A 124 -10.36 8.58 9.04
C LYS A 124 -9.09 9.37 9.32
N ALA A 125 -8.37 9.07 10.39
CA ALA A 125 -7.10 9.73 10.72
C ALA A 125 -6.06 9.53 9.61
N THR A 126 -5.82 8.28 9.20
CA THR A 126 -4.87 7.98 8.13
C THR A 126 -5.28 8.68 6.83
N PHE A 127 -6.57 8.66 6.50
CA PHE A 127 -7.07 9.30 5.28
C PHE A 127 -6.82 10.83 5.30
N ILE A 128 -7.14 11.51 6.40
CA ILE A 128 -6.89 12.95 6.55
C ILE A 128 -5.41 13.29 6.53
N GLY A 129 -4.57 12.55 7.28
CA GLY A 129 -3.13 12.78 7.31
C GLY A 129 -2.48 12.63 5.94
N CYS A 130 -2.79 11.55 5.24
CA CYS A 130 -2.28 11.30 3.90
C CYS A 130 -2.83 12.28 2.84
N ALA A 131 -4.11 12.65 2.94
CA ALA A 131 -4.69 13.67 2.08
C ALA A 131 -4.02 15.03 2.31
N PHE A 132 -3.76 15.40 3.56
CA PHE A 132 -3.08 16.66 3.91
C PHE A 132 -1.70 16.75 3.26
N THR A 133 -0.86 15.73 3.43
CA THR A 133 0.53 15.78 2.94
C THR A 133 0.67 15.71 1.43
N THR A 134 -0.34 15.19 0.73
CA THR A 134 -0.30 15.01 -0.73
C THR A 134 -1.12 16.04 -1.51
N SER A 135 -2.11 16.69 -0.88
CA SER A 135 -3.00 17.65 -1.53
C SER A 135 -2.26 18.84 -2.14
N ASN A 136 -2.76 19.33 -3.28
CA ASN A 136 -2.35 20.61 -3.85
C ASN A 136 -2.64 21.81 -2.95
N ASN A 137 -3.61 21.68 -2.06
CA ASN A 137 -4.02 22.76 -1.15
C ASN A 137 -3.17 22.80 0.12
N ASN A 138 -2.18 21.91 0.28
CA ASN A 138 -1.28 21.92 1.42
C ASN A 138 -0.41 23.19 1.41
N PRO A 139 -0.50 24.08 2.42
CA PRO A 139 0.31 25.31 2.45
C PRO A 139 1.82 25.03 2.66
N TYR A 140 2.19 23.79 2.96
CA TYR A 140 3.56 23.37 3.25
C TYR A 140 4.22 22.57 2.13
N LEU A 141 3.71 22.62 0.89
CA LEU A 141 4.32 21.89 -0.23
C LEU A 141 5.80 22.22 -0.49
N SER A 142 6.27 23.43 -0.15
CA SER A 142 7.68 23.81 -0.30
C SER A 142 8.55 23.41 0.91
N SER A 143 7.97 23.41 2.10
CA SER A 143 8.69 23.16 3.36
C SER A 143 8.51 21.75 3.92
N GLN A 144 7.65 20.94 3.28
CA GLN A 144 7.32 19.55 3.58
C GLN A 144 7.01 19.33 5.06
N ARG A 145 5.73 19.44 5.45
CA ARG A 145 5.32 19.21 6.84
C ARG A 145 4.20 18.18 6.95
N THR A 146 4.34 17.31 7.93
CA THR A 146 3.31 16.39 8.41
C THR A 146 2.40 17.05 9.44
N LEU A 147 1.35 16.34 9.87
CA LEU A 147 0.43 16.83 10.90
C LEU A 147 1.09 17.08 12.26
N ASP A 148 2.17 16.36 12.59
CA ASP A 148 2.93 16.52 13.83
C ASP A 148 4.19 17.37 13.66
N GLY A 149 4.34 18.05 12.52
CA GLY A 149 5.44 18.97 12.23
C GLY A 149 6.77 18.33 11.83
N ASP A 150 6.82 17.00 11.62
CA ASP A 150 7.96 16.32 11.00
C ASP A 150 8.10 16.73 9.52
N SER A 151 9.35 16.79 9.04
CA SER A 151 9.74 17.14 7.68
C SER A 151 10.30 15.99 6.83
N ASN A 152 10.32 14.76 7.36
CA ASN A 152 10.72 13.57 6.64
C ASN A 152 9.61 13.08 5.69
N LEU A 153 9.28 13.89 4.69
CA LEU A 153 8.31 13.57 3.65
C LEU A 153 8.57 14.37 2.37
N GLY A 154 8.05 13.84 1.28
CA GLY A 154 7.88 14.58 0.04
C GLY A 154 6.93 13.82 -0.87
N ARG A 155 5.84 14.46 -1.31
CA ARG A 155 4.81 13.80 -2.13
C ARG A 155 5.29 13.33 -3.50
N ASP A 156 6.49 13.78 -3.91
CA ASP A 156 7.15 13.44 -5.18
C ASP A 156 8.49 12.73 -4.96
N TRP A 157 8.80 12.35 -3.72
CA TRP A 157 9.99 11.56 -3.40
C TRP A 157 9.82 10.11 -3.85
N ASN A 158 10.86 9.33 -3.60
CA ASN A 158 10.94 7.93 -4.01
C ASN A 158 9.76 7.08 -3.50
N PRO A 159 9.49 5.94 -4.15
CA PRO A 159 8.36 5.07 -3.83
C PRO A 159 8.18 4.72 -2.35
N ASN A 160 9.28 4.52 -1.62
CA ASN A 160 9.24 4.19 -0.20
C ASN A 160 8.59 5.29 0.68
N TYR A 161 8.49 6.54 0.20
CA TYR A 161 7.67 7.58 0.83
C TYR A 161 6.27 7.63 0.20
N ARG A 162 6.24 7.76 -1.12
CA ARG A 162 5.06 8.17 -1.88
C ARG A 162 3.95 7.11 -1.89
N GLU A 163 4.32 5.83 -1.95
CA GLU A 163 3.36 4.71 -1.96
C GLU A 163 2.50 4.66 -0.69
N GLY A 164 3.10 4.94 0.47
CA GLY A 164 2.39 4.99 1.74
C GLY A 164 1.39 6.14 1.80
N MET A 165 1.82 7.34 1.42
CA MET A 165 1.00 8.55 1.51
C MET A 165 -0.16 8.51 0.51
N LEU A 166 0.09 8.35 -0.79
CA LEU A 166 -1.00 8.27 -1.77
C LEU A 166 -1.80 6.97 -1.61
N GLY A 167 -1.15 5.88 -1.17
CA GLY A 167 -1.84 4.66 -0.81
C GLY A 167 -2.84 4.85 0.32
N GLY A 168 -2.50 5.60 1.36
CA GLY A 168 -3.43 5.94 2.45
C GLY A 168 -4.66 6.70 1.97
N VAL A 169 -4.53 7.52 0.91
CA VAL A 169 -5.66 8.18 0.24
C VAL A 169 -6.55 7.16 -0.47
N LEU A 170 -5.96 6.27 -1.28
CA LEU A 170 -6.71 5.23 -2.01
C LEU A 170 -7.39 4.24 -1.06
N VAL A 171 -6.70 3.80 -0.02
CA VAL A 171 -7.21 2.87 1.00
C VAL A 171 -8.31 3.53 1.83
N GLY A 172 -8.12 4.77 2.27
CA GLY A 172 -9.12 5.54 3.00
C GLY A 172 -10.40 5.74 2.19
N MET A 173 -10.27 6.23 0.95
CA MET A 173 -11.39 6.37 0.01
C MET A 173 -12.15 5.05 -0.16
N THR A 174 -11.43 3.94 -0.38
CA THR A 174 -12.04 2.62 -0.57
C THR A 174 -12.79 2.15 0.69
N TYR A 175 -12.18 2.31 1.87
CA TYR A 175 -12.77 1.93 3.16
C TYR A 175 -14.11 2.63 3.43
N PHE A 176 -14.22 3.90 3.04
CA PHE A 176 -15.40 4.71 3.27
C PHE A 176 -16.46 4.58 2.17
N GLY A 177 -16.23 3.74 1.15
CA GLY A 177 -17.24 3.42 0.14
C GLY A 177 -17.01 4.06 -1.23
N GLY A 178 -15.78 4.49 -1.52
CA GLY A 178 -15.39 5.00 -2.83
C GLY A 178 -15.33 6.53 -2.92
N PRO A 179 -15.15 7.06 -4.14
CA PRO A 179 -14.82 8.47 -4.36
C PRO A 179 -15.78 9.46 -3.70
N THR A 180 -17.09 9.33 -3.93
CA THR A 180 -18.10 10.27 -3.41
C THR A 180 -18.13 10.32 -1.89
N ALA A 181 -18.09 9.16 -1.23
CA ALA A 181 -18.07 9.09 0.23
C ALA A 181 -16.74 9.62 0.80
N GLY A 182 -15.62 9.32 0.13
CA GLY A 182 -14.31 9.88 0.47
C GLY A 182 -14.31 11.41 0.38
N GLU A 183 -14.84 11.98 -0.71
CA GLU A 183 -14.95 13.43 -0.89
C GLU A 183 -15.83 14.06 0.17
N ALA A 184 -16.96 13.45 0.52
CA ALA A 184 -17.82 13.94 1.60
C ALA A 184 -17.08 14.01 2.95
N ILE A 185 -16.25 13.01 3.27
CA ILE A 185 -15.43 12.99 4.48
C ILE A 185 -14.39 14.12 4.48
N LEU A 186 -13.66 14.28 3.38
CA LEU A 186 -12.62 15.33 3.28
C LEU A 186 -13.24 16.73 3.29
N ASN A 187 -14.34 16.92 2.55
CA ASN A 187 -15.01 18.22 2.45
C ASN A 187 -15.69 18.64 3.75
N GLY A 188 -16.31 17.68 4.43
CA GLY A 188 -16.98 17.87 5.73
C GLY A 188 -16.06 17.76 6.94
N TYR A 189 -14.74 17.63 6.76
CA TYR A 189 -13.82 17.46 7.89
C TYR A 189 -13.85 18.67 8.83
N ASN A 190 -14.12 18.41 10.12
CA ASN A 190 -14.01 19.34 11.23
C ASN A 190 -12.92 18.83 12.18
N HIS A 191 -11.85 19.59 12.32
CA HIS A 191 -10.67 19.20 13.09
C HIS A 191 -10.95 19.13 14.60
N ALA A 192 -11.65 20.12 15.16
CA ALA A 192 -11.92 20.18 16.59
C ALA A 192 -12.83 19.02 17.04
N GLU A 193 -13.89 18.75 16.28
CA GLU A 193 -14.77 17.61 16.52
C GLU A 193 -14.02 16.27 16.42
N PHE A 194 -13.16 16.14 15.40
CA PHE A 194 -12.39 14.91 15.22
C PHE A 194 -11.39 14.68 16.36
N VAL A 195 -10.67 15.72 16.79
CA VAL A 195 -9.76 15.64 17.95
C VAL A 195 -10.50 15.21 19.22
N ALA A 196 -11.71 15.72 19.45
CA ALA A 196 -12.54 15.29 20.57
C ALA A 196 -12.95 13.81 20.47
N GLN A 197 -13.34 13.35 19.27
CA GLN A 197 -13.72 11.95 19.03
C GLN A 197 -12.57 10.97 19.27
N ILE A 198 -11.38 11.24 18.74
CA ILE A 198 -10.21 10.35 18.92
C ILE A 198 -9.73 10.34 20.37
N ASN A 199 -9.83 11.46 21.10
CA ASN A 199 -9.54 11.51 22.52
C ASN A 199 -10.53 10.65 23.32
N ALA A 200 -11.83 10.81 23.07
CA ALA A 200 -12.88 10.02 23.74
C ALA A 200 -12.76 8.51 23.44
N ALA A 201 -12.29 8.14 22.24
CA ALA A 201 -12.05 6.75 21.86
C ALA A 201 -10.79 6.13 22.49
N GLY A 202 -9.93 6.94 23.11
CA GLY A 202 -8.66 6.52 23.72
C GLY A 202 -7.53 6.27 22.71
N LEU A 203 -7.61 6.83 21.50
CA LEU A 203 -6.60 6.66 20.43
C LEU A 203 -5.45 7.67 20.64
N THR A 204 -4.59 7.39 21.63
CA THR A 204 -3.58 8.33 22.13
C THR A 204 -2.50 8.77 21.12
N ASN A 205 -2.03 7.91 20.23
CA ASN A 205 -1.05 8.25 19.19
C ASN A 205 -1.65 9.21 18.17
N ILE A 206 -2.84 8.89 17.66
CA ILE A 206 -3.56 9.75 16.71
C ILE A 206 -3.90 11.09 17.38
N HIS A 207 -4.39 11.05 18.62
CA HIS A 207 -4.68 12.27 19.37
C HIS A 207 -3.45 13.16 19.52
N LYS A 208 -2.28 12.61 19.87
CA LYS A 208 -1.02 13.37 19.93
C LYS A 208 -0.67 14.01 18.59
N THR A 209 -0.76 13.27 17.48
CA THR A 209 -0.49 13.78 16.14
C THR A 209 -1.42 14.94 15.79
N PHE A 210 -2.73 14.73 15.86
CA PHE A 210 -3.71 15.72 15.43
C PHE A 210 -3.77 16.93 16.38
N ASN A 211 -3.44 16.76 17.66
CA ASN A 211 -3.40 17.84 18.65
C ASN A 211 -2.03 18.54 18.73
N SER A 212 -1.05 18.18 17.89
CA SER A 212 0.35 18.63 18.02
C SER A 212 0.50 20.16 18.06
N ARG A 213 -0.24 20.89 17.23
CA ARG A 213 -0.20 22.36 17.24
C ARG A 213 -0.74 22.95 18.54
N ALA A 214 -1.88 22.45 19.04
CA ALA A 214 -2.44 22.88 20.31
C ALA A 214 -1.54 22.51 21.51
N ALA A 215 -0.77 21.42 21.37
CA ALA A 215 0.26 21.00 22.32
C ALA A 215 1.59 21.79 22.20
N GLY A 216 1.65 22.84 21.37
CA GLY A 216 2.81 23.75 21.28
C GLY A 216 3.86 23.40 20.24
N VAL A 217 3.64 22.40 19.37
CA VAL A 217 4.57 22.10 18.28
C VAL A 217 4.46 23.18 17.19
N ALA A 218 5.41 24.13 17.19
CA ALA A 218 5.37 25.30 16.32
C ALA A 218 5.41 24.98 14.81
N ALA A 219 5.97 23.83 14.43
CA ALA A 219 6.01 23.40 13.03
C ALA A 219 4.70 22.73 12.56
N ALA A 220 3.88 22.22 13.47
CA ALA A 220 2.64 21.53 13.14
C ALA A 220 1.58 22.52 12.60
N PRO A 221 0.77 22.11 11.61
CA PRO A 221 -0.32 22.93 11.07
C PRO A 221 -1.44 23.14 12.10
N THR A 222 -2.12 24.27 12.00
CA THR A 222 -3.38 24.54 12.70
C THR A 222 -4.51 23.67 12.15
N GLY A 223 -5.57 23.47 12.95
CA GLY A 223 -6.75 22.74 12.51
C GLY A 223 -7.39 23.33 11.24
N THR A 224 -7.42 24.66 11.11
CA THR A 224 -7.91 25.36 9.93
C THR A 224 -7.08 25.06 8.68
N GLU A 225 -5.76 25.04 8.79
CA GLU A 225 -4.88 24.69 7.67
C GLU A 225 -5.09 23.24 7.23
N ILE A 226 -5.24 22.31 8.17
CA ILE A 226 -5.53 20.90 7.86
C ILE A 226 -6.86 20.79 7.09
N GLN A 227 -7.92 21.43 7.58
CA GLN A 227 -9.24 21.43 6.93
C GLN A 227 -9.19 21.99 5.50
N ASN A 228 -8.52 23.13 5.33
CA ASN A 228 -8.42 23.77 4.01
C ASN A 228 -7.60 22.92 3.03
N ALA A 229 -6.54 22.27 3.51
CA ALA A 229 -5.70 21.42 2.68
C ALA A 229 -6.42 20.15 2.18
N VAL A 230 -7.29 19.53 2.97
CA VAL A 230 -7.96 18.28 2.56
C VAL A 230 -9.23 18.49 1.74
N ARG A 231 -9.89 19.66 1.85
CA ARG A 231 -11.08 20.01 1.06
C ARG A 231 -10.77 20.04 -0.44
N ASN A 232 -11.72 19.59 -1.25
CA ASN A 232 -11.61 19.49 -2.72
C ASN A 232 -10.28 18.84 -3.13
N TYR A 233 -9.93 17.74 -2.45
CA TYR A 233 -8.65 17.08 -2.58
C TYR A 233 -8.28 16.83 -4.05
N LYS A 234 -7.06 17.23 -4.40
CA LYS A 234 -6.41 16.88 -5.66
C LYS A 234 -4.95 16.59 -5.42
N TYR A 235 -4.46 15.53 -6.05
CA TYR A 235 -3.05 15.29 -6.29
C TYR A 235 -2.74 15.65 -7.74
N TYR A 236 -2.09 16.80 -7.94
CA TYR A 236 -1.99 17.44 -9.27
C TYR A 236 -3.37 17.54 -9.94
N ASN A 237 -3.58 16.84 -11.05
CA ASN A 237 -4.83 16.92 -11.82
C ASN A 237 -5.87 15.87 -11.41
N SER A 238 -5.51 14.92 -10.54
CA SER A 238 -6.39 13.81 -10.16
C SER A 238 -7.01 14.03 -8.78
N GLY A 239 -8.35 14.08 -8.74
CA GLY A 239 -9.13 14.03 -7.50
C GLY A 239 -9.54 12.59 -7.15
N LEU A 240 -10.38 12.41 -6.13
CA LEU A 240 -10.83 11.06 -5.74
C LEU A 240 -11.71 10.41 -6.81
N ALA A 241 -12.50 11.19 -7.57
CA ALA A 241 -13.23 10.69 -8.73
C ALA A 241 -12.31 10.11 -9.83
N ASP A 242 -11.05 10.59 -9.92
CA ASP A 242 -9.98 10.05 -10.78
C ASP A 242 -8.92 9.32 -9.94
N TYR A 243 -9.37 8.42 -9.06
CA TYR A 243 -8.46 7.57 -8.28
C TYR A 243 -7.54 6.71 -9.17
N SER A 244 -7.97 6.39 -10.41
CA SER A 244 -7.16 5.73 -11.43
C SER A 244 -5.95 6.58 -11.82
N GLY A 245 -6.08 7.89 -11.97
CA GLY A 245 -4.97 8.80 -12.23
C GLY A 245 -3.97 8.86 -11.07
N ILE A 246 -4.46 8.85 -9.83
CA ILE A 246 -3.61 8.76 -8.62
C ILE A 246 -2.82 7.45 -8.62
N TYR A 247 -3.51 6.32 -8.83
CA TYR A 247 -2.85 5.01 -8.90
C TYR A 247 -1.87 4.91 -10.07
N ASN A 248 -2.20 5.50 -11.23
CA ASN A 248 -1.30 5.54 -12.38
C ASN A 248 -0.01 6.33 -12.08
N ALA A 249 -0.12 7.41 -11.31
CA ALA A 249 1.05 8.18 -10.87
C ALA A 249 1.96 7.35 -9.95
N LEU A 250 1.38 6.53 -9.07
CA LEU A 250 2.13 5.57 -8.25
C LEU A 250 2.83 4.51 -9.10
N VAL A 251 2.12 3.80 -9.97
CA VAL A 251 2.75 2.72 -10.75
C VAL A 251 3.80 3.24 -11.72
N THR A 252 3.61 4.44 -12.30
CA THR A 252 4.59 5.07 -13.17
C THR A 252 5.85 5.47 -12.40
N ASN A 253 5.72 5.94 -11.16
CA ASN A 253 6.87 6.27 -10.34
C ASN A 253 7.58 5.01 -9.83
N THR A 254 6.82 4.05 -9.31
CA THR A 254 7.36 2.87 -8.64
C THR A 254 7.93 1.87 -9.62
N TYR A 255 7.25 1.59 -10.74
CA TYR A 255 7.68 0.65 -11.79
C TYR A 255 8.06 1.37 -13.09
N GLY A 256 8.62 2.57 -12.95
CA GLY A 256 8.97 3.45 -14.08
C GLY A 256 10.29 3.12 -14.75
N ALA A 257 11.23 2.49 -14.04
CA ALA A 257 12.60 2.31 -14.50
C ALA A 257 12.75 1.13 -15.45
N ASN A 258 13.86 1.12 -16.20
CA ASN A 258 14.20 0.02 -17.10
C ASN A 258 15.07 -1.01 -16.37
N VAL A 259 14.76 -2.29 -16.57
CA VAL A 259 15.47 -3.41 -15.95
C VAL A 259 16.94 -3.38 -16.34
N ASN A 260 17.81 -3.37 -15.33
CA ASN A 260 19.26 -3.40 -15.47
C ASN A 260 19.91 -4.12 -14.26
N PRO A 261 21.17 -4.56 -14.39
CA PRO A 261 21.85 -5.31 -13.33
C PRO A 261 22.40 -4.45 -12.17
N GLY A 262 22.22 -3.13 -12.22
CA GLY A 262 22.68 -2.18 -11.21
C GLY A 262 23.30 -0.91 -11.80
N LEU A 263 23.79 -0.04 -10.92
CA LEU A 263 24.49 1.20 -11.27
C LEU A 263 25.66 0.92 -12.22
N ASN A 264 25.91 1.86 -13.13
CA ASN A 264 26.97 1.76 -14.14
C ASN A 264 26.92 0.44 -14.93
N ASN A 265 25.72 0.06 -15.40
CA ASN A 265 25.47 -1.19 -16.13
C ASN A 265 25.91 -2.45 -15.36
N GLY A 266 25.72 -2.45 -14.03
CA GLY A 266 26.05 -3.58 -13.16
C GLY A 266 27.50 -3.62 -12.65
N VAL A 267 28.34 -2.66 -13.03
CA VAL A 267 29.68 -2.49 -12.42
C VAL A 267 29.58 -2.01 -10.97
N GLY A 268 28.47 -1.38 -10.60
CA GLY A 268 28.30 -0.76 -9.30
C GLY A 268 29.02 0.58 -9.19
N LYS A 269 28.88 1.22 -8.03
CA LYS A 269 29.49 2.50 -7.70
C LYS A 269 30.38 2.34 -6.47
N ALA A 270 31.60 2.86 -6.54
CA ALA A 270 32.52 2.86 -5.41
C ALA A 270 32.08 3.88 -4.35
N ASP A 271 32.19 3.51 -3.08
CA ASP A 271 32.18 4.46 -1.97
C ASP A 271 33.58 5.04 -1.69
N SER A 272 33.69 5.86 -0.64
CA SER A 272 34.95 6.51 -0.24
C SER A 272 36.06 5.53 0.14
N THR A 273 35.75 4.25 0.36
CA THR A 273 36.72 3.19 0.68
C THR A 273 37.09 2.34 -0.54
N GLY A 274 36.52 2.64 -1.71
CA GLY A 274 36.69 1.84 -2.93
C GLY A 274 35.76 0.63 -3.02
N LYS A 275 34.90 0.40 -2.03
CA LYS A 275 33.96 -0.71 -2.03
C LYS A 275 32.81 -0.43 -3.00
N LEU A 276 32.52 -1.38 -3.89
CA LEU A 276 31.43 -1.28 -4.86
C LEU A 276 30.09 -1.64 -4.24
N GLY A 277 29.03 -0.94 -4.66
CA GLY A 277 27.64 -1.26 -4.33
C GLY A 277 26.67 -0.82 -5.42
N GLY A 278 25.38 -1.10 -5.23
CA GLY A 278 24.32 -0.81 -6.18
C GLY A 278 24.34 -1.76 -7.36
N MET A 279 24.57 -3.05 -7.11
CA MET A 279 24.80 -4.06 -8.13
C MET A 279 24.33 -5.45 -7.69
N LEU A 280 23.94 -6.26 -8.67
CA LEU A 280 23.77 -7.70 -8.48
C LEU A 280 25.06 -8.37 -8.01
N VAL A 281 24.94 -9.32 -7.09
CA VAL A 281 26.05 -10.19 -6.66
C VAL A 281 26.35 -11.24 -7.72
N SER A 282 25.32 -11.75 -8.39
CA SER A 282 25.46 -12.77 -9.44
C SER A 282 24.36 -12.68 -10.50
N GLY A 283 24.55 -13.34 -11.64
CA GLY A 283 23.49 -13.51 -12.63
C GLY A 283 23.14 -12.26 -13.46
N ALA A 284 24.04 -11.30 -13.60
CA ALA A 284 23.82 -10.12 -14.44
C ALA A 284 23.53 -10.48 -15.91
N SER A 285 24.23 -11.48 -16.46
CA SER A 285 24.06 -11.96 -17.85
C SER A 285 22.76 -12.75 -18.08
N THR A 286 22.13 -13.24 -17.00
CA THR A 286 20.88 -14.03 -17.04
C THR A 286 19.70 -13.26 -16.44
N LEU A 287 19.84 -11.95 -16.29
CA LEU A 287 18.77 -11.07 -15.80
C LEU A 287 17.57 -11.13 -16.76
N PRO A 288 16.34 -11.42 -16.28
CA PRO A 288 15.16 -11.46 -17.14
C PRO A 288 14.78 -10.06 -17.63
N ASN A 289 14.24 -9.97 -18.84
CA ASN A 289 13.69 -8.74 -19.44
C ASN A 289 14.64 -7.52 -19.42
N PRO A 290 15.95 -7.64 -19.74
CA PRO A 290 16.87 -6.52 -19.68
C PRO A 290 16.41 -5.38 -20.60
N GLY A 291 16.42 -4.15 -20.09
CA GLY A 291 15.97 -2.96 -20.80
C GLY A 291 14.45 -2.73 -20.82
N ALA A 292 13.63 -3.71 -20.41
CA ALA A 292 12.18 -3.54 -20.35
C ALA A 292 11.78 -2.57 -19.24
N ALA A 293 10.75 -1.75 -19.50
CA ALA A 293 10.17 -0.86 -18.50
C ALA A 293 9.38 -1.67 -17.46
N GLY A 294 9.56 -1.34 -16.18
CA GLY A 294 8.89 -2.03 -15.08
C GLY A 294 9.78 -2.25 -13.88
N MET A 295 11.09 -2.05 -13.97
CA MET A 295 11.98 -2.15 -12.81
C MET A 295 11.54 -1.18 -11.71
N LEU A 296 11.63 -1.63 -10.46
CA LEU A 296 11.40 -0.77 -9.31
C LEU A 296 12.40 0.40 -9.32
N LEU A 297 11.89 1.64 -9.22
CA LEU A 297 12.70 2.86 -9.35
C LEU A 297 13.87 2.91 -8.37
N GLU A 298 13.73 2.35 -7.17
CA GLU A 298 14.77 2.37 -6.14
C GLU A 298 16.02 1.54 -6.46
N PHE A 299 16.01 0.74 -7.53
CA PHE A 299 17.24 0.15 -8.08
C PHE A 299 18.04 1.16 -8.91
N ALA A 300 17.46 2.28 -9.32
CA ALA A 300 18.10 3.32 -10.12
C ALA A 300 17.52 4.71 -9.77
N SER A 301 17.56 5.07 -8.50
CA SER A 301 17.03 6.33 -7.98
C SER A 301 18.17 7.27 -7.56
N SER A 302 17.80 8.41 -6.98
CA SER A 302 18.71 9.28 -6.26
C SER A 302 18.18 9.56 -4.86
N ASP A 303 19.06 10.01 -3.98
CA ASP A 303 18.72 10.63 -2.72
C ASP A 303 19.53 11.91 -2.49
N GLY A 304 19.38 12.54 -1.33
CA GLY A 304 20.06 13.80 -1.00
C GLY A 304 21.58 13.77 -1.11
N ASN A 305 22.20 12.59 -1.22
CA ASN A 305 23.66 12.41 -1.33
C ASN A 305 24.06 11.70 -2.65
N GLY A 306 23.22 11.76 -3.68
CA GLY A 306 23.54 11.27 -5.03
C GLY A 306 22.81 9.98 -5.42
N PRO A 307 23.39 9.14 -6.29
CA PRO A 307 22.74 7.93 -6.77
C PRO A 307 22.39 6.97 -5.63
N ARG A 308 21.24 6.30 -5.77
CA ARG A 308 20.77 5.22 -4.91
C ARG A 308 20.41 4.01 -5.75
N SER A 309 20.72 2.84 -5.22
CA SER A 309 20.34 1.56 -5.79
C SER A 309 20.26 0.54 -4.68
N SER A 310 19.05 0.16 -4.26
CA SER A 310 18.87 -0.69 -3.08
C SER A 310 17.71 -1.65 -3.23
N LEU A 311 17.99 -2.91 -2.91
CA LEU A 311 16.99 -3.96 -2.80
C LEU A 311 16.01 -3.71 -1.66
N LEU A 312 16.50 -3.22 -0.51
CA LEU A 312 15.63 -2.93 0.63
C LEU A 312 14.63 -1.82 0.30
N TYR A 313 15.10 -0.69 -0.26
CA TYR A 313 14.20 0.42 -0.61
C TYR A 313 13.26 0.07 -1.77
N ALA A 314 13.72 -0.73 -2.75
CA ALA A 314 12.83 -1.25 -3.79
C ALA A 314 11.71 -2.11 -3.19
N TYR A 315 12.05 -2.96 -2.23
CA TYR A 315 11.08 -3.78 -1.51
C TYR A 315 10.13 -2.92 -0.66
N ASP A 316 10.61 -1.83 -0.04
CA ASP A 316 9.79 -0.86 0.70
C ASP A 316 8.78 -0.11 -0.19
N GLY A 317 9.06 0.10 -1.47
CA GLY A 317 8.06 0.59 -2.43
C GLY A 317 7.10 -0.51 -2.91
N TYR A 318 7.62 -1.72 -3.12
CA TYR A 318 6.85 -2.88 -3.59
C TYR A 318 5.72 -3.30 -2.64
N ARG A 319 6.02 -3.44 -1.34
CA ARG A 319 5.04 -3.90 -0.33
C ARG A 319 3.77 -3.02 -0.24
N PRO A 320 3.87 -1.69 -0.03
CA PRO A 320 2.70 -0.83 0.03
C PRO A 320 1.96 -0.76 -1.31
N HIS A 321 2.67 -0.83 -2.45
CA HIS A 321 2.03 -0.84 -3.77
C HIS A 321 1.06 -2.02 -3.94
N GLN A 322 1.43 -3.22 -3.49
CA GLN A 322 0.53 -4.37 -3.50
C GLN A 322 -0.71 -4.15 -2.63
N THR A 323 -0.54 -3.51 -1.47
CA THR A 323 -1.66 -3.20 -0.58
C THR A 323 -2.66 -2.27 -1.26
N ASN A 324 -2.16 -1.25 -1.99
CA ASN A 324 -2.99 -0.34 -2.77
C ASN A 324 -3.86 -1.10 -3.79
N GLN A 325 -3.24 -2.00 -4.57
CA GLN A 325 -3.94 -2.75 -5.60
C GLN A 325 -4.96 -3.75 -5.00
N LEU A 326 -4.58 -4.50 -3.97
CA LEU A 326 -5.46 -5.46 -3.28
C LEU A 326 -6.71 -4.78 -2.73
N VAL A 327 -6.56 -3.62 -2.09
CA VAL A 327 -7.69 -2.87 -1.54
C VAL A 327 -8.61 -2.36 -2.65
N LEU A 328 -8.06 -1.84 -3.76
CA LEU A 328 -8.88 -1.43 -4.90
C LEU A 328 -9.63 -2.62 -5.53
N ILE A 329 -9.00 -3.80 -5.66
CA ILE A 329 -9.64 -5.01 -6.18
C ILE A 329 -10.79 -5.47 -5.28
N ILE A 330 -10.51 -5.68 -4.00
CA ILE A 330 -11.51 -6.17 -3.01
C ILE A 330 -12.61 -5.13 -2.77
N GLY A 331 -12.27 -3.85 -2.88
CA GLY A 331 -13.21 -2.74 -2.81
C GLY A 331 -14.13 -2.60 -4.03
N GLY A 332 -13.88 -3.36 -5.11
CA GLY A 332 -14.64 -3.25 -6.37
C GLY A 332 -14.32 -2.00 -7.19
N LEU A 333 -13.16 -1.37 -6.95
CA LEU A 333 -12.69 -0.16 -7.63
C LEU A 333 -11.58 -0.44 -8.64
N TRP A 334 -11.06 -1.68 -8.72
CA TRP A 334 -10.10 -2.05 -9.76
C TRP A 334 -10.77 -2.27 -11.11
N GLN A 335 -10.51 -1.38 -12.06
CA GLN A 335 -11.06 -1.46 -13.42
C GLN A 335 -10.21 -2.38 -14.32
N LYS A 336 -10.39 -3.70 -14.18
CA LYS A 336 -9.71 -4.71 -15.03
C LYS A 336 -9.96 -4.40 -16.51
N GLY A 337 -8.91 -4.46 -17.33
CA GLY A 337 -8.98 -4.16 -18.76
C GLY A 337 -8.85 -2.68 -19.14
N SER A 338 -8.94 -1.74 -18.18
CA SER A 338 -8.67 -0.32 -18.46
C SER A 338 -7.20 -0.09 -18.86
N ALA A 339 -6.92 1.01 -19.57
CA ALA A 339 -5.55 1.35 -19.98
C ALA A 339 -4.59 1.48 -18.78
N VAL A 340 -5.05 2.10 -17.68
CA VAL A 340 -4.29 2.22 -16.43
C VAL A 340 -4.03 0.85 -15.82
N ALA A 341 -5.05 0.00 -15.70
CA ALA A 341 -4.91 -1.33 -15.12
C ALA A 341 -3.97 -2.21 -15.95
N ASN A 342 -4.10 -2.21 -17.28
CA ASN A 342 -3.24 -2.98 -18.18
C ASN A 342 -1.79 -2.49 -18.13
N ASN A 343 -1.57 -1.17 -18.12
CA ASN A 343 -0.23 -0.61 -17.97
C ASN A 343 0.41 -1.00 -16.64
N ALA A 344 -0.35 -0.88 -15.55
CA ALA A 344 0.11 -1.23 -14.22
C ALA A 344 0.52 -2.71 -14.14
N VAL A 345 -0.36 -3.62 -14.56
CA VAL A 345 -0.10 -5.07 -14.54
C VAL A 345 1.09 -5.43 -15.41
N ALA A 346 1.24 -4.83 -16.60
CA ALA A 346 2.38 -5.08 -17.47
C ALA A 346 3.71 -4.70 -16.81
N ARG A 347 3.77 -3.50 -16.20
CA ARG A 347 4.95 -3.02 -15.46
C ARG A 347 5.26 -3.88 -14.24
N MET A 348 4.24 -4.23 -13.46
CA MET A 348 4.38 -5.07 -12.27
C MET A 348 4.87 -6.48 -12.61
N LYS A 349 4.42 -7.08 -13.73
CA LYS A 349 4.95 -8.38 -14.20
C LYS A 349 6.46 -8.34 -14.44
N VAL A 350 6.95 -7.27 -15.08
CA VAL A 350 8.38 -7.06 -15.31
C VAL A 350 9.12 -6.80 -13.99
N GLY A 351 8.65 -5.83 -13.20
CA GLY A 351 9.32 -5.39 -11.99
C GLY A 351 9.35 -6.42 -10.87
N ASN A 352 8.29 -7.18 -10.70
CA ASN A 352 8.22 -8.19 -9.64
C ASN A 352 9.06 -9.43 -10.01
N ALA A 353 9.15 -9.76 -11.30
CA ALA A 353 10.11 -10.77 -11.78
C ALA A 353 11.55 -10.32 -11.56
N ASP A 354 11.88 -9.07 -11.88
CA ASP A 354 13.20 -8.47 -11.62
C ASP A 354 13.54 -8.43 -10.13
N LEU A 355 12.61 -7.99 -9.27
CA LEU A 355 12.77 -7.97 -7.81
C LEU A 355 13.05 -9.37 -7.27
N ALA A 356 12.20 -10.35 -7.59
CA ALA A 356 12.37 -11.73 -7.14
C ALA A 356 13.72 -12.33 -7.61
N TYR A 357 14.12 -12.02 -8.84
CA TYR A 357 15.40 -12.43 -9.38
C TYR A 357 16.58 -11.81 -8.60
N LYS A 358 16.55 -10.51 -8.33
CA LYS A 358 17.59 -9.80 -7.55
C LYS A 358 17.66 -10.28 -6.10
N ILE A 359 16.53 -10.63 -5.49
CA ILE A 359 16.50 -11.29 -4.17
C ILE A 359 17.26 -12.62 -4.24
N GLY A 360 16.92 -13.48 -5.21
CA GLY A 360 17.51 -14.82 -5.34
C GLY A 360 19.00 -14.82 -5.72
N LYS A 361 19.45 -13.81 -6.48
CA LYS A 361 20.86 -13.67 -6.90
C LYS A 361 21.73 -12.87 -5.95
N GLY A 362 21.12 -12.17 -4.99
CA GLY A 362 21.78 -11.26 -4.07
C GLY A 362 22.03 -9.88 -4.68
N TYR A 363 21.93 -8.84 -3.86
CA TYR A 363 22.15 -7.45 -4.26
C TYR A 363 22.98 -6.72 -3.20
N VAL A 364 24.02 -6.01 -3.64
CA VAL A 364 24.81 -5.12 -2.77
C VAL A 364 24.19 -3.74 -2.90
N ASP A 365 23.68 -3.19 -1.81
CA ASP A 365 22.97 -1.91 -1.83
C ASP A 365 23.97 -0.73 -1.92
N TYR A 366 23.51 0.39 -2.48
CA TYR A 366 24.22 1.66 -2.45
C TYR A 366 23.25 2.79 -2.09
N ALA A 367 23.55 3.51 -1.03
CA ALA A 367 22.76 4.67 -0.62
C ALA A 367 23.63 5.64 0.18
N LYS A 368 23.29 6.93 0.16
CA LYS A 368 24.00 7.96 0.92
C LYS A 368 25.53 7.98 0.69
N GLY A 369 25.96 7.71 -0.54
CA GLY A 369 27.37 7.65 -0.91
C GLY A 369 28.15 6.42 -0.42
N LYS A 370 27.46 5.40 0.14
CA LYS A 370 28.09 4.22 0.75
C LYS A 370 27.63 2.92 0.10
N SER A 371 28.56 1.97 -0.04
CA SER A 371 28.22 0.58 -0.32
C SER A 371 27.75 -0.10 0.98
N ILE A 372 26.52 -0.58 0.95
CA ILE A 372 25.89 -1.32 2.05
C ILE A 372 26.02 -2.81 1.73
N ASN A 373 26.30 -3.62 2.75
CA ASN A 373 26.48 -5.06 2.58
C ASN A 373 25.29 -5.71 1.84
N GLN A 374 25.53 -6.89 1.29
CA GLN A 374 24.51 -7.65 0.59
C GLN A 374 23.22 -7.73 1.43
N THR A 375 22.13 -7.24 0.86
CA THR A 375 20.81 -7.31 1.49
C THR A 375 20.23 -8.69 1.23
N ASP A 376 19.96 -9.44 2.30
CA ASP A 376 19.28 -10.73 2.23
C ASP A 376 17.87 -10.60 2.85
N LEU A 377 16.86 -10.43 2.01
CA LEU A 377 15.48 -10.28 2.47
C LEU A 377 14.87 -11.58 3.02
N VAL A 378 15.49 -12.73 2.73
CA VAL A 378 15.00 -14.04 3.17
C VAL A 378 15.55 -14.36 4.57
N LYS A 379 16.87 -14.22 4.77
CA LYS A 379 17.50 -14.51 6.08
C LYS A 379 17.13 -13.50 7.15
N ASN A 380 16.99 -12.23 6.78
CA ASN A 380 16.76 -11.15 7.75
C ASN A 380 15.28 -10.96 8.12
N SER A 381 14.40 -11.89 7.74
CA SER A 381 12.97 -11.89 8.12
C SER A 381 12.22 -10.59 7.77
N PHE A 382 12.50 -10.00 6.59
CA PHE A 382 11.83 -8.78 6.10
C PHE A 382 10.38 -9.02 5.61
N GLY A 383 9.74 -10.07 6.12
CA GLY A 383 8.40 -10.48 5.71
C GLY A 383 8.26 -11.01 4.28
N SER A 384 9.36 -11.18 3.54
CA SER A 384 9.36 -11.69 2.16
C SER A 384 8.61 -13.02 2.02
N ALA A 385 8.71 -13.90 3.03
CA ALA A 385 8.03 -15.19 3.08
C ALA A 385 6.49 -15.11 3.03
N TYR A 386 5.89 -13.97 3.39
CA TYR A 386 4.44 -13.77 3.35
C TYR A 386 3.97 -12.61 2.47
N VAL A 387 4.83 -11.64 2.16
CA VAL A 387 4.47 -10.54 1.26
C VAL A 387 4.72 -10.86 -0.22
N MET A 388 5.78 -11.58 -0.57
CA MET A 388 6.00 -11.98 -1.98
C MET A 388 4.85 -12.84 -2.53
N PRO A 389 4.28 -13.79 -1.77
CA PRO A 389 3.13 -14.57 -2.19
C PRO A 389 1.86 -13.77 -2.52
N LEU A 390 1.72 -12.55 -1.98
CA LEU A 390 0.61 -11.66 -2.38
C LEU A 390 0.67 -11.32 -3.87
N TRP A 391 1.87 -11.21 -4.44
CA TRP A 391 2.00 -11.05 -5.88
C TRP A 391 1.88 -12.39 -6.59
N THR A 392 2.74 -13.35 -6.25
CA THR A 392 2.91 -14.58 -7.05
C THR A 392 1.70 -15.49 -7.05
N ASP A 393 0.97 -15.54 -5.94
CA ASP A 393 -0.09 -16.52 -5.72
C ASP A 393 -1.49 -15.90 -5.62
N VAL A 394 -1.57 -14.58 -5.44
CA VAL A 394 -2.86 -13.84 -5.34
C VAL A 394 -3.07 -12.89 -6.52
N LEU A 395 -2.30 -11.81 -6.63
CA LEU A 395 -2.51 -10.77 -7.64
C LEU A 395 -2.21 -11.26 -9.07
N LEU A 396 -1.10 -11.95 -9.28
CA LEU A 396 -0.72 -12.42 -10.61
C LEU A 396 -1.76 -13.42 -11.17
N PRO A 397 -2.23 -14.44 -10.41
CA PRO A 397 -3.34 -15.28 -10.85
C PRO A 397 -4.64 -14.51 -11.12
N TYR A 398 -5.01 -13.53 -10.28
CA TYR A 398 -6.18 -12.68 -10.53
C TYR A 398 -6.09 -11.91 -11.85
N HIS A 399 -4.90 -11.44 -12.21
CA HIS A 399 -4.68 -10.74 -13.48
C HIS A 399 -4.57 -11.68 -14.68
N ASN A 400 -4.10 -12.91 -14.49
CA ASN A 400 -4.00 -13.92 -15.54
C ASN A 400 -5.31 -14.69 -15.75
N SER A 401 -6.23 -14.68 -14.78
CA SER A 401 -7.53 -15.31 -14.95
C SER A 401 -8.29 -14.58 -16.06
N VAL A 402 -8.75 -15.34 -17.04
CA VAL A 402 -9.69 -14.88 -18.06
C VAL A 402 -11.06 -14.89 -17.40
N THR A 403 -11.29 -13.99 -16.45
CA THR A 403 -12.67 -13.60 -16.13
C THR A 403 -13.01 -12.55 -17.18
N PRO A 404 -13.93 -12.84 -18.12
CA PRO A 404 -14.53 -11.78 -18.93
C PRO A 404 -15.01 -10.70 -17.96
N PRO A 405 -14.92 -9.41 -18.30
CA PRO A 405 -15.69 -8.41 -17.57
C PRO A 405 -17.15 -8.91 -17.49
N PRO A 406 -17.85 -8.72 -16.35
CA PRO A 406 -19.28 -8.99 -16.31
C PRO A 406 -19.89 -8.29 -17.52
N ASP A 407 -20.68 -9.03 -18.29
CA ASP A 407 -21.39 -8.46 -19.42
C ASP A 407 -22.07 -7.17 -18.94
N PRO A 408 -21.73 -6.00 -19.53
CA PRO A 408 -22.33 -4.73 -19.13
C PRO A 408 -23.85 -4.74 -19.33
N ASP A 409 -24.39 -5.67 -20.12
CA ASP A 409 -25.81 -5.87 -20.31
C ASP A 409 -26.15 -7.35 -20.62
N PRO A 410 -26.45 -8.19 -19.60
CA PRO A 410 -26.81 -9.60 -19.78
C PRO A 410 -28.16 -9.81 -20.51
N THR A 411 -28.75 -8.75 -21.07
CA THR A 411 -29.97 -8.79 -21.88
C THR A 411 -29.73 -8.50 -23.36
N LEU A 412 -28.49 -8.12 -23.75
CA LEU A 412 -28.10 -7.93 -25.14
C LEU A 412 -27.65 -9.25 -25.74
N ASP A 413 -28.40 -9.74 -26.72
CA ASP A 413 -28.01 -10.80 -27.64
C ASP A 413 -26.91 -10.25 -28.57
N THR A 414 -25.64 -10.58 -28.30
CA THR A 414 -24.51 -10.05 -29.08
C THR A 414 -24.12 -10.90 -30.28
N ASP A 415 -24.61 -12.14 -30.37
CA ASP A 415 -24.31 -13.05 -31.49
C ASP A 415 -25.46 -13.19 -32.52
N GLY A 416 -26.62 -12.61 -32.21
CA GLY A 416 -27.78 -12.47 -33.10
C GLY A 416 -28.65 -13.73 -33.20
N ASP A 417 -28.55 -14.64 -32.22
CA ASP A 417 -29.31 -15.90 -32.21
C ASP A 417 -30.72 -15.80 -31.60
N GLY A 418 -31.07 -14.63 -31.06
CA GLY A 418 -32.36 -14.34 -30.44
C GLY A 418 -32.45 -14.78 -28.98
N THR A 419 -31.33 -15.15 -28.33
CA THR A 419 -31.25 -15.48 -26.91
C THR A 419 -30.30 -14.56 -26.17
N PRO A 420 -30.62 -14.14 -24.92
CA PRO A 420 -29.64 -13.44 -24.09
C PRO A 420 -28.41 -14.33 -23.87
N ASP A 421 -27.21 -13.74 -23.82
CA ASP A 421 -25.93 -14.40 -23.55
C ASP A 421 -25.87 -14.97 -22.10
N VAL A 422 -26.72 -15.95 -21.79
CA VAL A 422 -26.71 -16.65 -20.50
C VAL A 422 -25.64 -17.73 -20.53
N ILE A 423 -24.64 -17.58 -19.66
CA ILE A 423 -23.60 -18.58 -19.42
C ILE A 423 -24.25 -19.91 -19.02
N ALA A 424 -24.45 -20.79 -19.99
CA ALA A 424 -24.85 -22.16 -19.74
C ALA A 424 -23.65 -22.93 -19.16
N ILE A 425 -23.61 -23.08 -17.83
CA ILE A 425 -22.69 -23.99 -17.16
C ILE A 425 -23.05 -25.42 -17.60
N ARG A 426 -22.36 -25.93 -18.62
CA ARG A 426 -22.39 -27.37 -18.96
C ARG A 426 -21.55 -28.14 -17.95
N VAL A 427 -22.16 -28.57 -16.85
CA VAL A 427 -21.69 -29.74 -16.11
C VAL A 427 -22.31 -30.96 -16.79
N GLN A 428 -21.52 -31.72 -17.52
CA GLN A 428 -21.86 -33.12 -17.83
C GLN A 428 -20.81 -34.02 -17.18
N CYS A 429 -21.21 -34.65 -16.08
CA CYS A 429 -20.64 -35.89 -15.61
C CYS A 429 -20.92 -36.99 -16.63
N GLY A 430 -19.93 -37.84 -16.91
CA GLY A 430 -20.07 -39.06 -17.69
C GLY A 430 -19.23 -40.17 -17.08
N ILE A 431 -19.97 -41.07 -16.42
CA ILE A 431 -19.74 -42.48 -16.03
C ILE A 431 -18.45 -43.13 -16.54
#